data_AF-A0A8H4X5N6-F1
#
_entry.id   AF-A0A8H4X5N6-F1
#
_cell.length_a   1.000
_cell.length_b   1.000
_cell.length_c   1.000
_cell.angle_alpha   90.00
_cell.angle_beta   90.00
_cell.angle_gamma   90.00
#
_symmetry.space_group_name_H-M   'P 1'
#
loop_
_entity.id
_entity.type
_entity.pdbx_description
1 polymer ?
#
loop_
_entity_poly.entity_id
_entity_poly.type
_entity_poly.pdbx_seq_one_letter_code
_entity_poly.pdbx_strand_id
1 'polypeptide(L)'
;MILDEPTNFLDLLGVIWLENYLKQMRQSSGTTLVLVSHDRSFINAVCEEIIILRDQALAYFKGNLAAYEEHFELQKLYWGRMKEAQEKQIAHMEATIRETTKVGKKTGDDNKLRMAKSRQKKIDDRMGIQVSATGGRFKLNRDLAGYHFKARAEIEVPKDERGTAIQLPDAPDLRFPGPLISLENITFRYKRTRPVVLDDIG
;
A
#
# COMPACT_ATOMS: atom_id res chain seq x y z
N MET A 1 5.29 29.70 9.21
CA MET A 1 3.85 29.97 9.03
C MET A 1 3.09 28.65 9.01
N ILE A 2 1.91 28.58 9.61
CA ILE A 2 1.05 27.39 9.60
C ILE A 2 -0.30 27.81 9.01
N LEU A 3 -0.79 27.08 8.01
CA LEU A 3 -2.09 27.29 7.37
C LEU A 3 -2.92 26.02 7.50
N ASP A 4 -4.14 26.16 8.00
CA ASP A 4 -5.12 25.08 8.14
C ASP A 4 -6.32 25.39 7.25
N GLU A 5 -6.53 24.54 6.23
CA GLU A 5 -7.55 24.69 5.18
C GLU A 5 -7.67 26.11 4.58
N PRO A 6 -6.58 26.69 4.03
CA PRO A 6 -6.60 28.07 3.55
C PRO A 6 -7.35 28.28 2.24
N THR A 7 -7.75 27.20 1.55
CA THR A 7 -8.57 27.25 0.33
C THR A 7 -10.06 27.31 0.63
N ASN A 8 -10.45 27.18 1.90
CA ASN A 8 -11.85 27.20 2.28
C ASN A 8 -12.49 28.58 1.96
N PHE A 9 -13.70 28.55 1.41
CA PHE A 9 -14.44 29.75 0.95
C PHE A 9 -13.76 30.59 -0.14
N LEU A 10 -12.69 30.12 -0.78
CA LEU A 10 -12.10 30.78 -1.94
C LEU A 10 -12.75 30.30 -3.24
N ASP A 11 -12.92 31.22 -4.18
CA ASP A 11 -13.21 30.89 -5.57
C ASP A 11 -11.93 30.47 -6.31
N LEU A 12 -12.08 29.96 -7.54
CA LEU A 12 -10.95 29.47 -8.32
C LEU A 12 -9.85 30.54 -8.50
N LEU A 13 -10.23 31.80 -8.73
CA LEU A 13 -9.27 32.89 -8.88
C LEU A 13 -8.53 33.18 -7.57
N GLY A 14 -9.22 33.14 -6.43
CA GLY A 14 -8.63 33.26 -5.10
C GLY A 14 -7.63 32.14 -4.80
N VAL A 15 -7.95 30.90 -5.16
CA VAL A 15 -7.04 29.75 -5.00
C VAL A 15 -5.78 29.94 -5.85
N ILE A 16 -5.92 30.33 -7.12
CA ILE A 16 -4.78 30.57 -8.02
C ILE A 16 -3.90 31.72 -7.50
N TRP A 17 -4.51 32.79 -7.00
CA TRP A 17 -3.76 33.91 -6.41
C TRP A 17 -2.98 33.44 -5.18
N LEU A 18 -3.61 32.70 -4.27
CA LEU A 18 -2.98 32.19 -3.06
C LEU A 18 -1.82 31.25 -3.39
N GLU A 19 -2.01 30.35 -4.35
CA GLU A 19 -0.96 29.43 -4.81
C GLU A 19 0.28 30.21 -5.28
N ASN A 20 0.09 31.22 -6.14
CA ASN A 20 1.18 32.05 -6.65
C ASN A 20 1.86 32.85 -5.53
N TYR A 21 1.07 33.41 -4.62
CA TYR A 21 1.58 34.15 -3.47
C TYR A 21 2.47 33.28 -2.58
N LEU A 22 2.02 32.07 -2.24
CA LEU A 22 2.80 31.14 -1.40
C LEU A 22 4.08 30.67 -2.09
N LYS A 23 4.03 30.41 -3.41
CA LYS A 23 5.22 30.09 -4.22
C LYS A 23 6.25 31.22 -4.21
N GLN A 24 5.80 32.47 -4.40
CA GLN A 24 6.68 33.64 -4.36
C GLN A 24 7.25 33.88 -2.97
N MET A 25 6.43 33.77 -1.92
CA MET A 25 6.86 33.93 -0.53
C MET A 25 7.95 32.91 -0.17
N ARG A 26 7.80 31.66 -0.60
CA ARG A 26 8.81 30.62 -0.41
C ARG A 26 10.15 30.99 -1.04
N GLN A 27 10.14 31.57 -2.24
CA GLN A 27 11.35 31.99 -2.94
C GLN A 27 12.02 33.21 -2.31
N SER A 28 11.25 34.12 -1.72
CA SER A 28 11.75 35.43 -1.26
C SER A 28 12.10 35.50 0.22
N SER A 29 11.39 34.74 1.07
CA SER A 29 11.31 35.06 2.51
C SER A 29 12.00 34.04 3.43
N GLY A 30 12.59 32.96 2.88
CA GLY A 30 13.24 31.89 3.67
C GLY A 30 12.34 31.25 4.74
N THR A 31 11.03 31.49 4.67
CA THR A 31 10.06 31.16 5.71
C THR A 31 9.52 29.76 5.49
N THR A 32 9.60 28.89 6.50
CA THR A 32 8.99 27.56 6.45
C THR A 32 7.47 27.67 6.53
N LEU A 33 6.78 27.06 5.56
CA LEU A 33 5.33 26.93 5.51
C LEU A 33 4.93 25.49 5.88
N VAL A 34 4.05 25.36 6.86
CA VAL A 34 3.32 24.11 7.13
C VAL A 34 1.88 24.32 6.67
N LEU A 35 1.42 23.45 5.77
CA LEU A 35 0.10 23.55 5.15
C LEU A 35 -0.69 22.26 5.40
N VAL A 36 -1.91 22.41 5.89
CA VAL A 36 -2.93 21.34 5.95
C VAL A 36 -4.05 21.74 4.98
N SER A 37 -4.36 20.86 4.03
CA SER A 37 -5.50 21.05 3.14
C SER A 37 -6.06 19.71 2.65
N HIS A 38 -7.33 19.68 2.28
CA HIS A 38 -7.94 18.57 1.54
C HIS A 38 -7.83 18.72 0.00
N ASP A 39 -7.42 19.89 -0.50
CA ASP A 39 -7.24 20.13 -1.94
C ASP A 39 -5.90 19.56 -2.43
N ARG A 40 -5.99 18.45 -3.14
CA ARG A 40 -4.85 17.71 -3.69
C ARG A 40 -4.07 18.51 -4.73
N SER A 41 -4.76 19.28 -5.58
CA SER A 41 -4.13 20.10 -6.62
C SER A 41 -3.34 21.23 -6.00
N PHE A 42 -3.91 21.89 -5.00
CA PHE A 42 -3.27 22.96 -4.25
C PHE A 42 -2.03 22.47 -3.48
N ILE A 43 -2.15 21.36 -2.74
CA ILE A 43 -1.02 20.74 -2.03
C ILE A 43 0.09 20.38 -3.03
N ASN A 44 -0.27 19.74 -4.14
CA ASN A 44 0.70 19.31 -5.14
C ASN A 44 1.44 20.49 -5.80
N ALA A 45 0.78 21.64 -5.91
CA ALA A 45 1.37 22.83 -6.50
C ALA A 45 2.30 23.58 -5.55
N VAL A 46 1.98 23.64 -4.25
CA VAL A 46 2.69 24.49 -3.28
C VAL A 46 3.78 23.73 -2.49
N CYS A 47 3.51 22.48 -2.10
CA CYS A 47 4.37 21.72 -1.18
C CYS A 47 5.57 21.04 -1.89
N GLU A 48 6.74 21.07 -1.25
CA GLU A 48 7.97 20.36 -1.71
C GLU A 48 8.31 19.14 -0.85
N GLU A 49 7.61 18.98 0.26
CA GLU A 49 7.74 17.86 1.18
C GLU A 49 6.35 17.52 1.72
N ILE A 50 6.07 16.22 1.83
CA ILE A 50 4.82 15.69 2.34
C ILE A 50 5.11 14.98 3.66
N ILE A 51 4.36 15.36 4.69
CA ILE A 51 4.35 14.67 5.99
C ILE A 51 3.15 13.74 6.00
N ILE A 52 3.42 12.45 6.14
CA ILE A 52 2.41 11.39 6.15
C ILE A 52 2.20 10.96 7.60
N LEU A 53 0.99 11.13 8.10
CA LEU A 53 0.58 10.61 9.39
C LEU A 53 -0.16 9.28 9.20
N ARG A 54 0.45 8.18 9.66
CA ARG A 54 -0.13 6.82 9.55
C ARG A 54 0.25 5.99 10.77
N ASP A 55 -0.71 5.21 11.29
CA ASP A 55 -0.47 4.27 12.40
C ASP A 55 0.24 4.91 13.61
N GLN A 56 -0.17 6.15 13.96
CA GLN A 56 0.44 6.97 15.02
C GLN A 56 1.93 7.32 14.77
N ALA A 57 2.42 7.15 13.56
CA ALA A 57 3.77 7.49 13.12
C ALA A 57 3.75 8.57 12.03
N LEU A 58 4.82 9.36 12.01
CA LEU A 58 5.08 10.36 10.97
C LEU A 58 6.15 9.83 10.02
N ALA A 59 5.87 9.89 8.73
CA ALA A 59 6.84 9.64 7.66
C ALA A 59 7.00 10.90 6.82
N TYR A 60 8.23 11.14 6.36
CA TYR A 60 8.58 12.32 5.58
C TYR A 60 8.92 11.88 4.15
N PHE A 61 8.32 12.53 3.16
CA PHE A 61 8.59 12.30 1.76
C PHE A 61 8.99 13.61 1.09
N LYS A 62 10.22 13.65 0.55
CA LYS A 62 10.72 14.80 -0.20
C LYS A 62 10.18 14.75 -1.63
N GLY A 63 9.35 15.71 -1.99
CA GLY A 63 8.65 15.80 -3.26
C GLY A 63 7.24 16.35 -3.07
N ASN A 64 6.54 16.53 -4.18
CA ASN A 64 5.13 16.91 -4.17
C ASN A 64 4.22 15.67 -4.00
N LEU A 65 2.92 15.91 -3.89
CA LEU A 65 1.92 14.86 -3.69
C LEU A 65 1.92 13.83 -4.83
N ALA A 66 2.02 14.28 -6.08
CA ALA A 66 2.03 13.40 -7.24
C ALA A 66 3.24 12.44 -7.24
N ALA A 67 4.43 12.94 -6.91
CA ALA A 67 5.64 12.13 -6.80
C ALA A 67 5.54 11.12 -5.65
N TYR A 68 4.90 11.50 -4.53
CA TYR A 68 4.62 10.58 -3.43
C TYR A 68 3.73 9.42 -3.87
N GLU A 69 2.65 9.72 -4.60
CA GLU A 69 1.69 8.71 -5.04
C GLU A 69 2.29 7.73 -6.05
N GLU A 70 3.07 8.25 -7.01
CA GLU A 70 3.81 7.40 -7.94
C GLU A 70 4.78 6.48 -7.18
N HIS A 71 5.57 7.03 -6.26
CA HIS A 71 6.49 6.26 -5.44
C HIS A 71 5.77 5.21 -4.58
N PHE A 72 4.63 5.56 -4.00
CA PHE A 72 3.81 4.66 -3.20
C PHE A 72 3.28 3.49 -4.04
N GLU A 73 2.74 3.75 -5.23
CA GLU A 73 2.26 2.71 -6.13
C GLU A 73 3.39 1.79 -6.62
N LEU A 74 4.55 2.35 -6.95
CA LEU A 74 5.73 1.55 -7.31
C LEU A 74 6.18 0.65 -6.17
N GLN A 75 6.25 1.17 -4.94
CA GLN A 75 6.59 0.37 -3.76
C GLN A 75 5.58 -0.74 -3.52
N LYS A 76 4.28 -0.43 -3.59
CA LYS A 76 3.19 -1.39 -3.43
C LYS A 76 3.26 -2.53 -4.45
N LEU A 77 3.49 -2.21 -5.73
CA LEU A 77 3.69 -3.22 -6.78
C LEU A 77 4.92 -4.08 -6.51
N TYR A 78 6.03 -3.46 -6.13
CA TYR A 78 7.28 -4.16 -5.81
C TYR A 78 7.09 -5.14 -4.66
N TRP A 79 6.60 -4.66 -3.51
CA TRP A 79 6.36 -5.49 -2.33
C TRP A 79 5.29 -6.55 -2.57
N GLY A 80 4.24 -6.21 -3.35
CA GLY A 80 3.21 -7.15 -3.76
C GLY A 80 3.76 -8.34 -4.54
N ARG A 81 4.62 -8.08 -5.55
CA ARG A 81 5.28 -9.15 -6.32
C ARG A 81 6.20 -10.00 -5.47
N MET A 82 6.97 -9.39 -4.57
CA MET A 82 7.85 -10.15 -3.67
C MET A 82 7.06 -11.05 -2.72
N LYS A 83 5.95 -10.54 -2.17
CA LYS A 83 5.06 -11.31 -1.31
C LYS A 83 4.45 -12.49 -2.07
N GLU A 84 3.93 -12.28 -3.26
CA GLU A 84 3.36 -13.36 -4.08
C GLU A 84 4.40 -14.43 -4.43
N ALA A 85 5.63 -14.02 -4.80
CA ALA A 85 6.72 -14.93 -5.07
C ALA A 85 7.11 -15.75 -3.82
N GLN A 86 7.14 -15.11 -2.65
CA GLN A 86 7.40 -15.78 -1.38
C GLN A 86 6.28 -16.78 -1.04
N GLU A 87 5.02 -16.40 -1.18
CA GLU A 87 3.86 -17.27 -0.93
C GLU A 87 3.88 -18.50 -1.84
N LYS A 88 4.20 -18.34 -3.14
CA LYS A 88 4.37 -19.46 -4.07
C LYS A 88 5.49 -20.40 -3.64
N GLN A 89 6.63 -19.87 -3.19
CA GLN A 89 7.74 -20.68 -2.68
C GLN A 89 7.36 -21.45 -1.42
N ILE A 90 6.64 -20.81 -0.49
CA ILE A 90 6.14 -21.45 0.73
C ILE A 90 5.18 -22.58 0.35
N ALA A 91 4.19 -22.32 -0.50
CA ALA A 91 3.21 -23.30 -0.94
C ALA A 91 3.86 -24.53 -1.60
N HIS A 92 4.85 -24.31 -2.48
CA HIS A 92 5.58 -25.41 -3.11
C HIS A 92 6.39 -26.22 -2.08
N MET A 93 7.03 -25.55 -1.12
CA MET A 93 7.82 -26.20 -0.09
C MET A 93 6.93 -27.00 0.88
N GLU A 94 5.76 -26.46 1.24
CA GLU A 94 4.74 -27.17 2.01
C GLU A 94 4.22 -28.41 1.30
N ALA A 95 3.89 -28.32 0.01
CA ALA A 95 3.47 -29.47 -0.78
C ALA A 95 4.54 -30.57 -0.75
N THR A 96 5.81 -30.18 -0.93
CA THR A 96 6.92 -31.13 -0.87
C THR A 96 7.11 -31.72 0.53
N ILE A 97 6.94 -30.94 1.60
CA ILE A 97 6.98 -31.43 2.99
C ILE A 97 5.86 -32.46 3.21
N ARG A 98 4.63 -32.19 2.74
CA ARG A 98 3.50 -33.12 2.87
C ARG A 98 3.79 -34.44 2.16
N GLU A 99 4.27 -34.39 0.92
CA GLU A 99 4.63 -35.59 0.15
C GLU A 99 5.77 -36.38 0.81
N THR A 100 6.86 -35.70 1.18
CA THR A 100 8.03 -36.33 1.80
C THR A 100 7.66 -36.98 3.14
N THR A 101 6.81 -36.34 3.93
CA THR A 101 6.32 -36.88 5.21
C THR A 101 5.44 -38.10 4.97
N LYS A 102 4.55 -38.06 3.96
CA LYS A 102 3.68 -39.18 3.61
C LYS A 102 4.49 -40.39 3.15
N VAL A 103 5.49 -40.20 2.30
CA VAL A 103 6.39 -41.26 1.84
C VAL A 103 7.22 -41.79 3.01
N GLY A 104 7.83 -40.92 3.82
CA GLY A 104 8.62 -41.32 4.99
C GLY A 104 7.82 -42.18 5.97
N LYS A 105 6.56 -41.82 6.27
CA LYS A 105 5.67 -42.62 7.12
C LYS A 105 5.29 -43.97 6.49
N LYS A 106 5.10 -44.02 5.17
CA LYS A 106 4.76 -45.28 4.46
C LYS A 106 5.94 -46.25 4.39
N THR A 107 7.15 -45.74 4.17
CA THR A 107 8.35 -46.57 3.96
C THR A 107 9.14 -46.81 5.26
N GLY A 108 8.80 -46.12 6.36
CA GLY A 108 9.57 -46.17 7.61
C GLY A 108 10.94 -45.49 7.53
N ASP A 109 11.17 -44.65 6.53
CA ASP A 109 12.46 -44.01 6.25
C ASP A 109 12.62 -42.72 7.07
N ASP A 110 13.37 -42.82 8.17
CA ASP A 110 13.56 -41.74 9.13
C ASP A 110 14.36 -40.55 8.54
N ASN A 111 15.18 -40.80 7.51
CA ASN A 111 15.90 -39.72 6.82
C ASN A 111 14.94 -38.77 6.09
N LYS A 112 13.88 -39.31 5.46
CA LYS A 112 12.86 -38.49 4.79
C LYS A 112 12.05 -37.67 5.80
N LEU A 113 11.73 -38.25 6.96
CA LEU A 113 11.05 -37.54 8.04
C LEU A 113 11.92 -36.40 8.60
N ARG A 114 13.22 -36.64 8.78
CA ARG A 114 14.18 -35.60 9.19
C ARG A 114 14.32 -34.49 8.14
N MET A 115 14.34 -34.83 6.86
CA MET A 115 14.36 -33.85 5.76
C MET A 115 13.11 -32.97 5.75
N ALA A 116 11.92 -33.57 5.94
CA ALA A 116 10.67 -32.82 6.03
C ALA A 116 10.66 -31.85 7.23
N LYS A 117 11.09 -32.30 8.42
CA LYS A 117 11.23 -31.44 9.60
C LYS A 117 12.21 -30.28 9.38
N SER A 118 13.34 -30.53 8.72
CA SER A 118 14.33 -29.49 8.39
C SER A 118 13.78 -28.43 7.44
N ARG A 119 12.99 -28.86 6.45
CA ARG A 119 12.28 -27.95 5.52
C ARG A 119 11.19 -27.17 6.23
N GLN A 120 10.42 -27.78 7.12
CA GLN A 120 9.42 -27.09 7.94
C GLN A 120 10.05 -25.95 8.75
N LYS A 121 11.15 -26.25 9.47
CA LYS A 121 11.91 -25.23 10.20
C LYS A 121 12.44 -24.10 9.30
N LYS A 122 12.75 -24.39 8.03
CA LYS A 122 13.14 -23.36 7.06
C LYS A 122 12.00 -22.42 6.72
N ILE A 123 10.77 -22.92 6.59
CA ILE A 123 9.59 -22.09 6.38
C ILE A 123 9.35 -21.21 7.59
N ASP A 124 9.33 -21.81 8.78
CA ASP A 124 8.95 -21.14 10.01
C ASP A 124 9.96 -20.05 10.41
N ASP A 125 11.26 -20.33 10.31
CA ASP A 125 12.29 -19.44 10.83
C ASP A 125 12.98 -18.60 9.75
N ARG A 126 13.04 -19.07 8.49
CA ARG A 126 13.97 -18.52 7.48
C ARG A 126 13.29 -17.94 6.25
N MET A 127 11.96 -17.88 6.18
CA MET A 127 11.24 -17.20 5.09
C MET A 127 10.93 -15.75 5.49
N GLY A 128 11.08 -14.81 4.56
CA GLY A 128 10.95 -13.36 4.78
C GLY A 128 11.97 -12.59 3.95
N ILE A 129 12.15 -11.29 4.25
CA ILE A 129 13.00 -10.38 3.48
C ILE A 129 14.42 -10.93 3.29
N GLN A 130 14.86 -11.05 2.04
CA GLN A 130 16.19 -11.58 1.67
C GLN A 130 17.21 -10.49 1.35
N VAL A 131 16.74 -9.29 1.02
CA VAL A 131 17.53 -8.15 0.60
C VAL A 131 17.36 -7.04 1.64
N SER A 132 18.46 -6.51 2.15
CA SER A 132 18.49 -5.38 3.06
C SER A 132 18.09 -4.08 2.35
N ALA A 133 17.74 -3.04 3.11
CA ALA A 133 17.39 -1.71 2.57
C ALA A 133 18.51 -1.11 1.69
N THR A 134 19.77 -1.51 1.88
CA THR A 134 20.92 -1.04 1.09
C THR A 134 21.20 -1.89 -0.16
N GLY A 135 20.32 -2.86 -0.50
CA GLY A 135 20.46 -3.74 -1.66
C GLY A 135 21.38 -4.95 -1.45
N GLY A 136 22.06 -5.03 -0.30
CA GLY A 136 22.88 -6.19 0.07
C GLY A 136 22.05 -7.36 0.63
N ARG A 137 22.70 -8.50 0.89
CA ARG A 137 22.09 -9.68 1.51
C ARG A 137 21.64 -9.34 2.95
N PHE A 138 20.38 -9.64 3.29
CA PHE A 138 19.81 -9.37 4.61
C PHE A 138 20.54 -10.15 5.72
N LYS A 139 20.99 -9.44 6.75
CA LYS A 139 21.65 -9.96 7.94
C LYS A 139 20.82 -9.60 9.17
N LEU A 140 20.27 -10.63 9.82
CA LEU A 140 19.34 -10.51 10.95
C LEU A 140 19.76 -9.51 12.03
N ASN A 141 20.99 -9.61 12.56
CA ASN A 141 21.44 -8.76 13.68
C ASN A 141 21.94 -7.37 13.25
N ARG A 142 22.06 -7.11 11.93
CA ARG A 142 22.53 -5.82 11.42
C ARG A 142 21.37 -4.99 10.86
N ASP A 143 20.47 -5.66 10.15
CA ASP A 143 19.43 -5.00 9.36
C ASP A 143 18.08 -4.95 10.11
N LEU A 144 17.97 -5.61 11.26
CA LEU A 144 16.78 -5.63 12.10
C LEU A 144 17.12 -5.21 13.53
N ALA A 145 16.66 -4.04 13.95
CA ALA A 145 16.78 -3.59 15.34
C ALA A 145 15.64 -4.19 16.20
N GLY A 146 15.95 -4.64 17.41
CA GLY A 146 14.96 -5.16 18.38
C GLY A 146 15.00 -6.68 18.61
N TYR A 147 14.08 -7.18 19.45
CA TYR A 147 13.90 -8.60 19.77
C TYR A 147 12.81 -9.20 18.87
N HIS A 148 13.16 -10.18 18.03
CA HIS A 148 12.24 -10.77 17.05
C HIS A 148 12.10 -12.28 17.26
N PHE A 149 10.88 -12.77 17.38
CA PHE A 149 10.57 -14.21 17.57
C PHE A 149 10.80 -15.05 16.31
N LYS A 150 10.86 -14.41 15.13
CA LYS A 150 11.17 -15.04 13.84
C LYS A 150 12.43 -14.39 13.26
N ALA A 151 13.21 -15.15 12.49
CA ALA A 151 14.53 -14.69 12.01
C ALA A 151 14.46 -13.73 10.80
N ARG A 152 13.27 -13.29 10.36
CA ARG A 152 13.08 -12.32 9.27
C ARG A 152 11.79 -11.51 9.44
N ALA A 153 11.81 -10.25 9.02
CA ALA A 153 10.60 -9.44 8.87
C ALA A 153 9.71 -9.98 7.74
N GLU A 154 8.41 -9.96 7.97
CA GLU A 154 7.41 -10.28 6.94
C GLU A 154 7.37 -9.16 5.89
N ILE A 155 7.05 -9.53 4.64
CA ILE A 155 6.90 -8.53 3.58
C ILE A 155 5.57 -7.82 3.79
N GLU A 156 5.64 -6.61 4.31
CA GLU A 156 4.49 -5.73 4.45
C GLU A 156 4.27 -4.97 3.15
N VAL A 157 3.20 -5.31 2.45
CA VAL A 157 2.76 -4.55 1.27
C VAL A 157 2.04 -3.31 1.79
N PRO A 158 2.47 -2.09 1.38
CA PRO A 158 1.74 -0.87 1.68
C PRO A 158 0.27 -1.03 1.28
N LYS A 159 -0.65 -0.82 2.23
CA LYS A 159 -2.08 -0.91 1.98
C LYS A 159 -2.59 0.44 1.50
N ASP A 160 -3.46 0.41 0.50
CA ASP A 160 -4.28 1.57 0.17
C ASP A 160 -5.19 1.90 1.35
N GLU A 161 -5.34 3.19 1.60
CA GLU A 161 -6.52 3.74 2.24
C GLU A 161 -7.67 3.47 1.28
N ARG A 162 -8.32 2.31 1.45
CA ARG A 162 -9.49 1.94 0.63
C ARG A 162 -10.47 3.10 0.69
N GLY A 163 -10.86 3.61 -0.48
CA GLY A 163 -12.07 4.41 -0.61
C GLY A 163 -13.22 3.67 0.09
N THR A 164 -14.03 4.43 0.83
CA THR A 164 -15.17 3.91 1.58
C THR A 164 -15.99 2.95 0.71
N ALA A 165 -16.03 1.68 1.10
CA ALA A 165 -16.90 0.71 0.44
C ALA A 165 -18.34 1.03 0.85
N ILE A 166 -19.08 1.73 -0.01
CA ILE A 166 -20.51 1.97 0.19
C ILE A 166 -21.25 0.71 -0.25
N GLN A 167 -21.98 0.08 0.67
CA GLN A 167 -22.99 -0.90 0.29
C GLN A 167 -24.25 -0.13 -0.09
N LEU A 168 -24.67 -0.27 -1.34
CA LEU A 168 -25.95 0.26 -1.78
C LEU A 168 -27.06 -0.66 -1.26
N PRO A 169 -28.08 -0.14 -0.57
CA PRO A 169 -29.24 -0.93 -0.20
C PRO A 169 -29.98 -1.39 -1.46
N ASP A 170 -30.74 -2.49 -1.34
CA ASP A 170 -31.63 -2.93 -2.42
C ASP A 170 -32.61 -1.81 -2.78
N ALA A 171 -32.71 -1.49 -4.07
CA ALA A 171 -33.53 -0.38 -4.53
C ALA A 171 -35.02 -0.69 -4.27
N PRO A 172 -35.77 0.20 -3.60
CA PRO A 172 -37.23 0.06 -3.52
C PRO A 172 -37.85 0.27 -4.91
N ASP A 173 -39.08 -0.23 -5.10
CA ASP A 173 -39.84 -0.01 -6.34
C ASP A 173 -39.89 1.48 -6.69
N LEU A 174 -39.21 1.84 -7.79
CA LEU A 174 -39.11 3.20 -8.28
C LEU A 174 -40.50 3.71 -8.70
N ARG A 175 -41.03 4.70 -7.99
CA ARG A 175 -42.29 5.37 -8.37
C ARG A 175 -42.12 6.35 -9.53
N PHE A 176 -40.89 6.74 -9.86
CA PHE A 176 -40.57 7.70 -10.91
C PHE A 176 -39.40 7.19 -11.77
N PRO A 177 -39.41 7.42 -13.09
CA PRO A 177 -38.27 7.11 -13.94
C PRO A 177 -37.14 8.12 -13.70
N GLY A 178 -36.03 7.69 -13.11
CA GLY A 178 -34.85 8.52 -12.89
C GLY A 178 -33.66 7.72 -12.32
N PRO A 179 -32.43 8.26 -12.41
CA PRO A 179 -31.25 7.61 -11.83
C PRO A 179 -31.32 7.62 -10.30
N LEU A 180 -31.15 6.45 -9.68
CA LEU A 180 -31.12 6.30 -8.21
C LEU A 180 -29.87 6.93 -7.59
N ILE A 181 -28.74 6.83 -8.28
CA ILE A 181 -27.43 7.27 -7.81
C ILE A 181 -26.66 7.78 -9.03
N SER A 182 -26.07 8.97 -8.91
CA SER A 182 -25.06 9.49 -9.83
C SER A 182 -23.71 9.43 -9.15
N LEU A 183 -22.68 9.01 -9.89
CA LEU A 183 -21.33 8.87 -9.37
C LEU A 183 -20.35 9.39 -10.42
N GLU A 184 -19.37 10.18 -9.99
CA GLU A 184 -18.35 10.77 -10.87
C GLU A 184 -16.96 10.23 -10.50
N ASN A 185 -16.07 10.11 -11.51
CA ASN A 185 -14.68 9.68 -11.35
C ASN A 185 -14.47 8.32 -10.66
N ILE A 186 -15.30 7.31 -10.97
CA ILE A 186 -15.14 5.96 -10.42
C ILE A 186 -14.23 5.09 -11.27
N THR A 187 -13.35 4.33 -10.60
CA THR A 187 -12.75 3.12 -11.18
C THR A 187 -13.38 1.89 -10.52
N PHE A 188 -13.94 0.98 -11.32
CA PHE A 188 -14.50 -0.28 -10.82
C PHE A 188 -13.76 -1.48 -11.42
N ARG A 189 -13.84 -2.63 -10.74
CA ARG A 189 -13.25 -3.89 -11.22
C ARG A 189 -14.18 -5.04 -10.86
N TYR A 190 -14.53 -5.87 -11.85
CA TYR A 190 -15.26 -7.11 -11.58
C TYR A 190 -14.36 -8.20 -11.00
N LYS A 191 -14.92 -9.03 -10.13
CA LYS A 191 -14.34 -10.35 -9.84
C LYS A 191 -14.42 -11.18 -11.11
N ARG A 192 -13.34 -11.89 -11.44
CA ARG A 192 -13.24 -12.80 -12.62
C ARG A 192 -14.40 -13.80 -12.77
N THR A 193 -15.11 -14.09 -11.68
CA THR A 193 -16.18 -15.09 -11.62
C THR A 193 -17.59 -14.51 -11.73
N ARG A 194 -17.75 -13.19 -11.90
CA ARG A 194 -19.06 -12.55 -11.99
C ARG A 194 -19.27 -11.92 -13.36
N PRO A 195 -20.50 -11.94 -13.90
CA PRO A 195 -20.82 -11.25 -15.14
C PRO A 195 -20.59 -9.74 -14.99
N VAL A 196 -20.18 -9.11 -16.09
CA VAL A 196 -20.06 -7.65 -16.23
C VAL A 196 -21.48 -7.07 -16.16
N VAL A 197 -21.72 -6.11 -15.26
CA VAL A 197 -23.05 -5.51 -15.01
C VAL A 197 -23.16 -4.10 -15.61
N LEU A 198 -22.04 -3.38 -15.59
CA LEU A 198 -21.82 -2.08 -16.23
C LEU A 198 -20.82 -2.32 -17.37
N ASP A 199 -21.30 -2.09 -18.59
CA ASP A 199 -20.56 -2.08 -19.84
C ASP A 199 -20.89 -0.74 -20.53
N ASP A 200 -19.94 -0.16 -21.25
CA ASP A 200 -20.09 1.17 -21.89
C ASP A 200 -20.44 2.32 -20.94
N ILE A 201 -19.54 2.67 -20.02
CA ILE A 201 -19.64 3.92 -19.26
C ILE A 201 -18.89 5.01 -20.04
N GLY A 202 -19.65 5.93 -20.65
CA GLY A 202 -19.14 7.15 -21.28
C GLY A 202 -18.91 8.29 -20.30
#